data_AF-A0AAQ3ML87-F1
#
_entry.id   AF-A0AAQ3ML87-F1
#
_cell.length_a   1.000
_cell.length_b   1.000
_cell.length_c   1.000
_cell.angle_alpha   90.00
_cell.angle_beta   90.00
_cell.angle_gamma   90.00
#
_symmetry.space_group_name_H-M   'P 1'
#
loop_
_entity.id
_entity.type
_entity.pdbx_description
1 polymer ?
#
loop_
_entity_poly.entity_id
_entity_poly.type
_entity_poly.pdbx_seq_one_letter_code
_entity_poly.pdbx_strand_id
1 'polypeptide(L)'
;MEIPNFVRVHEDGTIERLQGSPFVPPKLLDATTNLSSKDVVISDKPPISARLYLPNGILSQEDNLSNNLKLPILVYFHGGGFFFESAFSQLHQNYFNAFLSVADILVVVVEYRLAPETPLPGAYHECWEALKWVATKADPWVLKHGDFDRVFVGGDSAGANITHNIAMRALGRSITWWCNSFRCCGFSSLPLGIKENRE
;
A
#
# COMPACT_ATOMS: atom_id res chain seq x y z
N MET A 1 9.23 10.29 -26.58
CA MET A 1 9.14 11.12 -25.35
C MET A 1 10.29 10.71 -24.46
N GLU A 2 11.00 11.65 -23.83
CA GLU A 2 12.13 11.32 -22.96
C GLU A 2 12.10 12.18 -21.70
N ILE A 3 12.26 11.54 -20.54
CA ILE A 3 12.61 12.19 -19.29
C ILE A 3 14.06 11.77 -19.01
N PRO A 4 15.04 12.68 -19.14
CA PRO A 4 16.45 12.35 -19.05
C PRO A 4 16.77 11.51 -17.80
N ASN A 5 17.49 10.41 -17.99
CA ASN A 5 17.88 9.42 -16.98
C ASN A 5 16.78 8.55 -16.38
N PHE A 6 15.49 8.79 -16.65
CA PHE A 6 14.40 8.01 -16.04
C PHE A 6 13.69 7.10 -17.02
N VAL A 7 13.14 7.67 -18.10
CA VAL A 7 12.32 6.92 -19.06
C VAL A 7 12.52 7.46 -20.47
N ARG A 8 12.64 6.54 -21.43
CA ARG A 8 12.68 6.82 -22.86
C ARG A 8 11.58 6.03 -23.57
N VAL A 9 10.77 6.73 -24.34
CA VAL A 9 9.74 6.16 -25.20
C VAL A 9 10.21 6.33 -26.64
N HIS A 10 10.52 5.22 -27.28
CA HIS A 10 11.00 5.13 -28.66
C HIS A 10 9.86 5.37 -29.67
N GLU A 11 10.20 5.66 -30.92
CA GLU A 11 9.23 5.92 -31.99
C GLU A 11 8.34 4.70 -32.30
N ASP A 12 8.86 3.50 -32.08
CA ASP A 12 8.12 2.23 -32.24
C ASP A 12 7.18 1.92 -31.06
N GLY A 13 7.14 2.78 -30.04
CA GLY A 13 6.33 2.60 -28.83
C GLY A 13 7.00 1.79 -27.72
N THR A 14 8.22 1.29 -27.93
CA THR A 14 9.01 0.62 -26.88
C THR A 14 9.35 1.60 -25.76
N ILE A 15 9.24 1.15 -24.51
CA ILE A 15 9.49 1.95 -23.32
C ILE A 15 10.69 1.38 -22.58
N GLU A 16 11.74 2.18 -22.48
CA GLU A 16 12.96 1.89 -21.72
C GLU A 16 12.92 2.66 -20.40
N ARG A 17 12.95 1.95 -19.27
CA ARG A 17 13.08 2.54 -17.93
C ARG A 17 14.54 2.48 -17.51
N LEU A 18 15.21 3.62 -17.55
CA LEU A 18 16.65 3.77 -17.37
C LEU A 18 17.06 3.78 -15.88
N GLN A 19 16.13 4.17 -15.02
CA GLN A 19 16.32 4.20 -13.57
C GLN A 19 15.22 3.41 -12.87
N GLY A 20 15.64 2.64 -11.87
CA GLY A 20 14.77 1.86 -11.02
C GLY A 20 15.59 0.98 -10.11
N SER A 21 15.02 0.63 -8.97
CA SER A 21 15.63 -0.29 -8.04
C SER A 21 15.41 -1.75 -8.49
N PRO A 22 16.37 -2.66 -8.22
CA PRO A 22 16.23 -4.05 -8.63
C PRO A 22 15.03 -4.72 -7.97
N PHE A 23 14.41 -5.65 -8.68
CA PHE A 23 13.34 -6.48 -8.14
C PHE A 23 13.88 -7.47 -7.11
N VAL A 24 13.11 -7.67 -6.05
CA VAL A 24 13.43 -8.60 -4.98
C VAL A 24 12.25 -9.54 -4.74
N PRO A 25 12.46 -10.85 -4.63
CA PRO A 25 11.38 -11.79 -4.35
C PRO A 25 10.87 -11.59 -2.92
N PRO A 26 9.58 -11.89 -2.67
CA PRO A 26 9.05 -11.90 -1.32
C PRO A 26 9.70 -13.03 -0.51
N LYS A 27 9.77 -12.86 0.81
CA LYS A 27 10.40 -13.81 1.72
C LYS A 27 9.52 -14.05 2.94
N LEU A 28 9.13 -15.30 3.15
CA LEU A 28 8.41 -15.74 4.34
C LEU A 28 9.38 -15.98 5.49
N LEU A 29 8.97 -15.57 6.69
CA LEU A 29 9.70 -15.77 7.94
C LEU A 29 11.18 -15.34 7.86
N ASP A 30 11.44 -14.13 7.38
CA ASP A 30 12.80 -13.62 7.27
C ASP A 30 13.36 -13.32 8.65
N ALA A 31 14.26 -14.18 9.13
CA ALA A 31 14.91 -14.04 10.44
C ALA A 31 15.76 -12.76 10.55
N THR A 32 16.27 -12.23 9.43
CA THR A 32 17.14 -11.04 9.44
C THR A 32 16.34 -9.76 9.71
N THR A 33 15.15 -9.65 9.12
CA THR A 33 14.31 -8.45 9.20
C THR A 33 13.16 -8.60 10.19
N ASN A 34 12.91 -9.82 10.68
CA ASN A 34 11.75 -10.19 11.47
C ASN A 34 10.40 -9.95 10.74
N LEU A 35 10.42 -9.92 9.40
CA LEU A 35 9.25 -9.70 8.57
C LEU A 35 9.01 -10.87 7.62
N SER A 36 7.75 -11.05 7.28
CA SER A 36 7.30 -11.91 6.20
C SER A 36 6.69 -11.03 5.11
N SER A 37 7.01 -11.36 3.87
CA SER A 37 6.37 -10.76 2.71
C SER A 37 5.84 -11.81 1.74
N LYS A 38 4.79 -11.45 1.01
CA LYS A 38 4.24 -12.25 -0.09
C LYS A 38 3.63 -11.35 -1.15
N ASP A 39 3.63 -11.82 -2.39
CA ASP A 39 2.97 -11.14 -3.51
C ASP A 39 1.59 -11.76 -3.74
N VAL A 40 0.61 -10.91 -4.04
CA VAL A 40 -0.78 -11.32 -4.30
C VAL A 40 -1.30 -10.67 -5.58
N VAL A 41 -2.20 -11.37 -6.25
CA VAL A 41 -2.96 -10.84 -7.38
C VAL A 41 -4.29 -10.27 -6.85
N ILE A 42 -4.54 -9.00 -7.12
CA ILE A 42 -5.77 -8.28 -6.78
C ILE A 42 -6.80 -8.43 -7.89
N SER A 43 -6.37 -8.35 -9.14
CA SER A 43 -7.21 -8.45 -10.32
C SER A 43 -6.38 -8.97 -11.49
N ASP A 44 -6.96 -9.83 -12.33
CA ASP A 44 -6.34 -10.27 -13.58
C ASP A 44 -6.57 -9.27 -14.73
N LYS A 45 -7.66 -8.50 -14.66
CA LYS A 45 -8.11 -7.58 -15.73
C LYS A 45 -8.71 -6.28 -15.16
N PRO A 46 -7.95 -5.16 -15.16
CA PRO A 46 -6.53 -5.08 -15.48
C PRO A 46 -5.68 -5.85 -14.46
N PRO A 47 -4.44 -6.25 -14.82
CA PRO A 47 -3.53 -6.89 -13.88
C PRO A 47 -3.15 -5.89 -12.78
N ILE A 48 -3.59 -6.17 -11.56
CA ILE A 48 -3.24 -5.42 -10.35
C ILE A 48 -2.69 -6.43 -9.36
N SER A 49 -1.54 -6.13 -8.79
CA SER A 49 -0.93 -6.95 -7.74
C SER A 49 -0.52 -6.09 -6.56
N ALA A 50 -0.13 -6.74 -5.48
CA ALA A 50 0.41 -6.05 -4.32
C ALA A 50 1.42 -6.93 -3.59
N ARG A 51 2.33 -6.30 -2.85
CA ARG A 51 3.16 -6.96 -1.86
C ARG A 51 2.60 -6.71 -0.47
N LEU A 52 2.37 -7.79 0.26
CA LEU A 52 1.95 -7.74 1.65
C LEU A 52 3.18 -7.90 2.55
N TYR A 53 3.20 -7.18 3.66
CA TYR A 53 4.20 -7.31 4.73
C TYR A 53 3.50 -7.56 6.07
N LEU A 54 4.04 -8.50 6.85
CA LEU A 54 3.56 -8.85 8.18
C LEU A 54 4.74 -9.17 9.12
N PRO A 55 4.75 -8.70 10.38
CA PRO A 55 5.75 -9.12 11.37
C PRO A 55 5.70 -10.63 11.64
N ASN A 56 6.87 -11.29 11.70
CA ASN A 56 6.96 -12.74 11.89
C ASN A 56 6.29 -13.21 13.18
N GLY A 57 6.40 -12.42 14.26
CA GLY A 57 5.79 -12.75 15.56
C GLY A 57 4.27 -12.86 15.51
N ILE A 58 3.60 -12.22 14.55
CA ILE A 58 2.15 -12.32 14.34
C ILE A 58 1.81 -13.55 13.50
N LEU A 59 2.66 -13.87 12.53
CA LEU A 59 2.51 -15.00 11.63
C LEU A 59 2.77 -16.35 12.33
N SER A 60 3.74 -16.38 13.26
CA SER A 60 4.10 -17.58 14.03
C SER A 60 3.17 -17.89 15.20
N GLN A 61 2.23 -16.99 15.54
CA GLN A 61 1.29 -17.15 16.65
C GLN A 61 0.01 -17.92 16.27
N GLU A 62 0.07 -18.83 15.29
CA GLU A 62 -1.12 -19.53 14.78
C GLU A 62 -1.90 -20.33 15.85
N ASP A 63 -1.29 -20.64 17.00
CA ASP A 63 -1.86 -21.54 18.03
C ASP A 63 -2.25 -20.90 19.36
N ASN A 64 -2.00 -19.60 19.59
CA ASN A 64 -2.36 -18.96 20.87
C ASN A 64 -3.71 -18.22 20.77
N LEU A 65 -4.77 -18.96 21.08
CA LEU A 65 -6.17 -18.54 21.29
C LEU A 65 -6.39 -17.36 22.26
N SER A 66 -5.35 -16.76 22.84
CA SER A 66 -5.45 -15.84 23.96
C SER A 66 -5.35 -14.35 23.60
N ASN A 67 -4.94 -13.97 22.38
CA ASN A 67 -4.97 -12.56 21.96
C ASN A 67 -5.40 -12.44 20.49
N ASN A 68 -6.67 -12.05 20.29
CA ASN A 68 -7.26 -11.71 18.99
C ASN A 68 -6.68 -10.39 18.44
N LEU A 69 -5.36 -10.22 18.49
CA LEU A 69 -4.65 -8.98 18.20
C LEU A 69 -4.63 -8.76 16.69
N LYS A 70 -5.57 -7.95 16.20
CA LYS A 70 -5.59 -7.44 14.83
C LYS A 70 -4.68 -6.21 14.73
N LEU A 71 -3.92 -6.13 13.65
CA LEU A 71 -3.02 -5.02 13.34
C LEU A 71 -3.74 -3.97 12.49
N PRO A 72 -3.47 -2.67 12.69
CA PRO A 72 -3.79 -1.66 11.70
C PRO A 72 -3.37 -2.09 10.29
N ILE A 73 -4.17 -1.74 9.28
CA ILE A 73 -3.86 -2.02 7.88
C ILE A 73 -3.43 -0.71 7.22
N LEU A 74 -2.23 -0.69 6.62
CA LEU A 74 -1.77 0.39 5.78
C LEU A 74 -1.79 -0.05 4.32
N VAL A 75 -2.64 0.56 3.50
CA VAL A 75 -2.60 0.44 2.04
C VAL A 75 -1.69 1.54 1.50
N TYR A 76 -0.55 1.14 0.94
CA TYR A 76 0.51 2.04 0.52
C TYR A 76 0.63 2.10 -1.01
N PHE A 77 0.81 3.30 -1.55
CA PHE A 77 1.10 3.54 -2.96
C PHE A 77 2.51 4.09 -3.09
N HIS A 78 3.36 3.42 -3.87
CA HIS A 78 4.75 3.80 -4.04
C HIS A 78 4.92 5.15 -4.76
N GLY A 79 6.08 5.78 -4.59
CA GLY A 79 6.51 6.93 -5.39
C GLY A 79 6.99 6.56 -6.79
N GLY A 80 7.78 7.43 -7.41
CA GLY A 80 8.35 7.18 -8.74
C GLY A 80 7.64 7.90 -9.89
N GLY A 81 7.07 9.08 -9.62
CA GLY A 81 6.59 10.00 -10.66
C GLY A 81 5.46 9.46 -11.54
N PHE A 82 4.81 8.35 -11.17
CA PHE A 82 3.88 7.57 -11.98
C PHE A 82 4.50 6.78 -13.15
N PHE A 83 5.82 6.82 -13.37
CA PHE A 83 6.47 6.19 -14.53
C PHE A 83 7.66 5.29 -14.20
N PHE A 84 8.10 5.21 -12.95
CA PHE A 84 9.15 4.28 -12.50
C PHE A 84 8.94 3.83 -11.04
N GLU A 85 9.83 2.96 -10.54
CA GLU A 85 9.71 2.21 -9.27
C GLU A 85 8.56 1.18 -9.23
N SER A 86 8.58 0.34 -8.20
CA SER A 86 7.66 -0.80 -8.02
C SER A 86 7.51 -1.15 -6.53
N ALA A 87 6.36 -1.69 -6.15
CA ALA A 87 6.10 -2.36 -4.88
C ALA A 87 7.05 -3.55 -4.62
N PHE A 88 7.62 -4.13 -5.67
CA PHE A 88 8.53 -5.27 -5.61
C PHE A 88 10.01 -4.88 -5.64
N SER A 89 10.30 -3.58 -5.56
CA SER A 89 11.65 -3.04 -5.61
C SER A 89 12.42 -3.20 -4.29
N GLN A 90 13.75 -3.30 -4.40
CA GLN A 90 14.65 -3.36 -3.25
C GLN A 90 14.56 -2.10 -2.37
N LEU A 91 14.32 -0.94 -2.98
CA LEU A 91 14.17 0.33 -2.27
C LEU A 91 12.94 0.30 -1.36
N HIS A 92 11.79 -0.11 -1.87
CA HIS A 92 10.57 -0.22 -1.06
C HIS A 92 10.69 -1.33 -0.03
N GLN A 93 11.30 -2.48 -0.37
CA GLN A 93 11.57 -3.52 0.62
C GLN A 93 12.44 -3.02 1.78
N ASN A 94 13.52 -2.26 1.51
CA ASN A 94 14.35 -1.69 2.56
C ASN A 94 13.59 -0.69 3.43
N TYR A 95 12.74 0.13 2.81
CA TYR A 95 11.87 1.06 3.52
C TYR A 95 10.94 0.33 4.48
N PHE A 96 10.23 -0.71 4.02
CA PHE A 96 9.31 -1.46 4.89
C PHE A 96 10.01 -2.33 5.93
N ASN A 97 11.21 -2.84 5.62
CA ASN A 97 12.06 -3.50 6.61
C ASN A 97 12.40 -2.58 7.78
N ALA A 98 12.77 -1.32 7.50
CA ALA A 98 13.04 -0.34 8.53
C ALA A 98 11.75 0.11 9.25
N PHE A 99 10.68 0.41 8.50
CA PHE A 99 9.42 0.91 9.03
C PHE A 99 8.74 -0.10 9.97
N LEU A 100 8.66 -1.37 9.58
CA LEU A 100 7.99 -2.40 10.36
C LEU A 100 8.86 -2.99 11.47
N SER A 101 10.14 -2.63 11.54
CA SER A 101 10.98 -2.98 12.70
C SER A 101 10.53 -2.27 13.99
N VAL A 102 9.74 -1.20 13.87
CA VAL A 102 9.26 -0.37 14.99
C VAL A 102 7.74 -0.20 15.02
N ALA A 103 7.00 -0.87 14.12
CA ALA A 103 5.57 -0.70 13.97
C ALA A 103 4.85 -2.04 13.73
N ASP A 104 3.88 -2.35 14.60
CA ASP A 104 3.01 -3.53 14.46
C ASP A 104 1.85 -3.24 13.50
N ILE A 105 2.14 -3.22 12.20
CA ILE A 105 1.19 -2.86 11.13
C ILE A 105 1.25 -3.91 10.01
N LEU A 106 0.08 -4.26 9.46
CA LEU A 106 -0.01 -5.02 8.21
C LEU A 106 0.04 -4.03 7.05
N VAL A 107 1.00 -4.18 6.14
CA VAL A 107 1.13 -3.28 4.98
C VAL A 107 0.75 -3.99 3.69
N VAL A 108 -0.03 -3.32 2.86
CA VAL A 108 -0.38 -3.72 1.50
C VAL A 108 0.19 -2.68 0.54
N VAL A 109 1.30 -2.98 -0.11
CA VAL A 109 1.95 -2.09 -1.09
C VAL A 109 1.43 -2.43 -2.48
N VAL A 110 0.69 -1.51 -3.10
CA VAL A 110 0.01 -1.76 -4.37
C VAL A 110 0.98 -1.56 -5.54
N GLU A 111 1.06 -2.56 -6.43
CA GLU A 111 1.74 -2.48 -7.72
C GLU A 111 0.74 -1.98 -8.77
N TYR A 112 0.67 -0.67 -8.94
CA TYR A 112 -0.18 -0.03 -9.95
C TYR A 112 0.59 0.15 -11.26
N ARG A 113 -0.12 0.17 -12.40
CA ARG A 113 0.52 0.33 -13.70
C ARG A 113 1.04 1.75 -13.91
N LEU A 114 2.17 1.82 -14.58
CA LEU A 114 2.92 3.04 -14.82
C LEU A 114 2.53 3.71 -16.14
N ALA A 115 2.72 5.01 -16.20
CA ALA A 115 2.76 5.76 -17.44
C ALA A 115 4.08 5.45 -18.19
N PRO A 116 4.07 5.57 -19.54
CA PRO A 116 2.94 5.98 -20.38
C PRO A 116 1.96 4.86 -20.75
N GLU A 117 2.21 3.59 -20.41
CA GLU A 117 1.34 2.44 -20.75
C GLU A 117 -0.05 2.58 -20.12
N THR A 118 -0.11 3.13 -18.91
CA THR A 118 -1.34 3.43 -18.19
C THR A 118 -1.27 4.87 -17.64
N PRO A 119 -1.61 5.88 -18.45
CA PRO A 119 -1.58 7.27 -18.01
C PRO A 119 -2.66 7.54 -16.96
N LEU A 120 -2.52 8.64 -16.22
CA LEU A 120 -3.58 9.11 -15.32
C LEU A 120 -4.88 9.38 -16.10
N PRO A 121 -6.06 9.04 -15.53
CA PRO A 121 -6.31 8.60 -14.16
C PRO A 121 -6.20 7.08 -13.92
N GLY A 122 -5.57 6.31 -14.82
CA GLY A 122 -5.46 4.86 -14.74
C GLY A 122 -4.95 4.36 -13.38
N ALA A 123 -3.79 4.85 -12.93
CA ALA A 123 -3.25 4.49 -11.61
C ALA A 123 -4.22 4.79 -10.45
N TYR A 124 -4.97 5.90 -10.49
CA TYR A 124 -5.97 6.20 -9.46
C TYR A 124 -7.10 5.18 -9.43
N HIS A 125 -7.52 4.70 -10.60
CA HIS A 125 -8.56 3.67 -10.69
C HIS A 125 -8.06 2.35 -10.11
N GLU A 126 -6.84 1.94 -10.42
CA GLU A 126 -6.27 0.68 -9.92
C GLU A 126 -6.02 0.69 -8.43
N CYS A 127 -5.46 1.78 -7.90
CA CYS A 127 -5.27 1.93 -6.47
C CYS A 127 -6.62 1.99 -5.72
N TRP A 128 -7.67 2.53 -6.34
CA TRP A 128 -9.04 2.45 -5.80
C TRP A 128 -9.59 1.02 -5.79
N GLU A 129 -9.36 0.25 -6.86
CA GLU A 129 -9.73 -1.18 -6.91
C GLU A 129 -8.97 -1.99 -5.85
N ALA A 130 -7.67 -1.74 -5.67
CA ALA A 130 -6.87 -2.37 -4.64
C ALA A 130 -7.38 -2.08 -3.22
N LEU A 131 -7.76 -0.84 -2.94
CA LEU A 131 -8.35 -0.48 -1.66
C LEU A 131 -9.69 -1.20 -1.41
N LYS A 132 -10.55 -1.30 -2.43
CA LYS A 132 -11.77 -2.10 -2.33
C LYS A 132 -11.47 -3.58 -2.09
N TRP A 133 -10.48 -4.13 -2.77
CA TRP A 133 -10.05 -5.52 -2.58
C TRP A 133 -9.58 -5.79 -1.15
N VAL A 134 -8.88 -4.85 -0.52
CA VAL A 134 -8.56 -4.95 0.93
C VAL A 134 -9.84 -5.00 1.74
N ALA A 135 -10.81 -4.12 1.45
CA ALA A 135 -12.09 -4.07 2.17
C ALA A 135 -12.96 -5.34 2.00
N THR A 136 -12.81 -6.11 0.92
CA THR A 136 -13.53 -7.39 0.74
C THR A 136 -12.92 -8.53 1.56
N LYS A 137 -11.78 -8.31 2.23
CA LYS A 137 -11.08 -9.32 3.04
C LYS A 137 -10.67 -10.57 2.25
N ALA A 138 -10.33 -10.38 0.97
CA ALA A 138 -10.08 -11.47 0.04
C ALA A 138 -8.80 -12.29 0.36
N ASP A 139 -7.80 -11.69 1.00
CA ASP A 139 -6.55 -12.38 1.34
C ASP A 139 -6.52 -12.93 2.78
N PRO A 140 -6.02 -14.16 3.01
CA PRO A 140 -5.95 -14.77 4.33
C PRO A 140 -5.16 -13.96 5.38
N TRP A 141 -4.06 -13.28 5.00
CA TRP A 141 -3.31 -12.46 5.97
C TRP A 141 -4.11 -11.23 6.35
N VAL A 142 -4.73 -10.57 5.37
CA VAL A 142 -5.57 -9.39 5.58
C VAL A 142 -6.78 -9.75 6.44
N LEU A 143 -7.45 -10.88 6.16
CA LEU A 143 -8.59 -11.37 6.94
C LEU A 143 -8.18 -11.79 8.37
N LYS A 144 -7.12 -12.58 8.52
CA LYS A 144 -6.71 -13.18 9.81
C LYS A 144 -5.99 -12.18 10.72
N HIS A 145 -5.23 -11.23 10.18
CA HIS A 145 -4.38 -10.36 10.98
C HIS A 145 -4.72 -8.86 10.87
N GLY A 146 -5.55 -8.46 9.90
CA GLY A 146 -5.92 -7.05 9.71
C GLY A 146 -7.08 -6.57 10.58
N ASP A 147 -6.95 -5.36 11.11
CA ASP A 147 -7.98 -4.60 11.82
C ASP A 147 -8.67 -3.65 10.86
N PHE A 148 -9.91 -3.98 10.47
CA PHE A 148 -10.69 -3.21 9.52
C PHE A 148 -11.30 -1.93 10.11
N ASP A 149 -11.24 -1.75 11.43
CA ASP A 149 -11.59 -0.49 12.08
C ASP A 149 -10.40 0.50 12.11
N ARG A 150 -9.22 0.05 11.66
CA ARG A 150 -7.99 0.84 11.61
C ARG A 150 -7.29 0.68 10.27
N VAL A 151 -7.95 1.16 9.21
CA VAL A 151 -7.42 1.17 7.83
C VAL A 151 -6.92 2.56 7.47
N PHE A 152 -5.68 2.62 6.99
CA PHE A 152 -5.00 3.85 6.59
C PHE A 152 -4.60 3.73 5.12
N VAL A 153 -4.66 4.84 4.36
CA VAL A 153 -3.94 4.95 3.08
C VAL A 153 -2.75 5.87 3.24
N GLY A 154 -1.65 5.50 2.60
CA GLY A 154 -0.42 6.29 2.59
C GLY A 154 0.32 6.13 1.27
N GLY A 155 1.37 6.93 1.11
CA GLY A 155 2.22 6.93 -0.07
C GLY A 155 3.19 8.09 -0.03
N ASP A 156 4.25 8.01 -0.81
CA ASP A 156 5.26 9.06 -0.96
C ASP A 156 5.22 9.66 -2.37
N SER A 157 5.55 10.94 -2.52
CA SER A 157 5.67 11.59 -3.83
C SER A 157 4.43 11.40 -4.72
N ALA A 158 4.54 10.76 -5.88
CA ALA A 158 3.42 10.37 -6.74
C ALA A 158 2.38 9.49 -6.00
N GLY A 159 2.84 8.58 -5.16
CA GLY A 159 1.99 7.79 -4.26
C GLY A 159 1.18 8.65 -3.29
N ALA A 160 1.77 9.71 -2.73
CA ALA A 160 1.04 10.65 -1.87
C ALA A 160 -0.05 11.41 -2.64
N ASN A 161 0.20 11.71 -3.92
CA ASN A 161 -0.82 12.28 -4.81
C ASN A 161 -1.97 11.27 -5.05
N ILE A 162 -1.68 9.98 -5.23
CA ILE A 162 -2.70 8.92 -5.29
C ILE A 162 -3.50 8.86 -3.98
N THR A 163 -2.80 8.82 -2.83
CA THR A 163 -3.40 8.83 -1.49
C THR A 163 -4.41 9.96 -1.33
N HIS A 164 -4.02 11.19 -1.71
CA HIS A 164 -4.90 12.36 -1.65
C HIS A 164 -6.15 12.17 -2.51
N ASN A 165 -6.01 11.80 -3.78
CA ASN A 165 -7.14 11.62 -4.69
C ASN A 165 -8.10 10.51 -4.24
N ILE A 166 -7.57 9.42 -3.69
CA ILE A 166 -8.36 8.32 -3.14
C ILE A 166 -9.13 8.76 -1.89
N ALA A 167 -8.49 9.48 -0.97
CA ALA A 167 -9.14 10.00 0.22
C ALA A 167 -10.30 10.94 -0.15
N MET A 168 -10.07 11.88 -1.09
CA MET A 168 -11.11 12.78 -1.59
C MET A 168 -12.27 12.03 -2.26
N ARG A 169 -11.96 11.04 -3.11
CA ARG A 169 -12.96 10.19 -3.77
C ARG A 169 -13.84 9.46 -2.76
N ALA A 170 -13.26 9.05 -1.65
CA ALA A 170 -13.99 8.31 -0.65
C ALA A 170 -14.84 9.19 0.26
N LEU A 171 -14.38 10.38 0.62
CA LEU A 171 -15.22 11.36 1.34
C LEU A 171 -16.45 11.76 0.53
N GLY A 172 -16.32 11.84 -0.81
CA GLY A 172 -17.45 12.14 -1.71
C GLY A 172 -18.45 10.99 -1.91
N ARG A 173 -18.14 9.78 -1.43
CA ARG A 173 -19.05 8.62 -1.49
C ARG A 173 -19.39 8.24 -0.07
N SER A 174 -20.67 8.30 0.31
CA SER A 174 -21.15 7.92 1.64
C SER A 174 -21.01 6.40 1.89
N ILE A 175 -19.77 5.89 1.91
CA ILE A 175 -19.46 4.51 2.22
C ILE A 175 -19.53 4.41 3.75
N THR A 176 -20.53 3.68 4.23
CA THR A 176 -20.87 3.58 5.67
C THR A 176 -19.78 2.97 6.54
N TRP A 177 -18.83 2.21 5.96
CA TRP A 177 -17.63 1.73 6.66
C TRP A 177 -16.53 2.80 6.81
N TRP A 178 -16.60 3.92 6.07
CA TRP A 178 -15.47 4.85 5.92
C TRP A 178 -15.45 6.02 6.91
N CYS A 179 -16.58 6.40 7.51
CA CYS A 179 -16.64 7.57 8.39
C CYS A 179 -16.00 7.37 9.78
N ASN A 180 -15.84 6.13 10.26
CA ASN A 180 -15.40 5.89 11.65
C ASN A 180 -13.92 5.50 11.81
N SER A 181 -13.21 5.18 10.72
CA SER A 181 -11.98 4.36 10.82
C SER A 181 -10.75 4.92 10.10
N PHE A 182 -10.87 6.07 9.41
CA PHE A 182 -9.83 6.55 8.49
C PHE A 182 -9.00 7.71 9.05
N ARG A 183 -7.67 7.58 9.00
CA ARG A 183 -6.73 8.69 9.21
C ARG A 183 -5.76 8.76 8.05
N CYS A 184 -5.62 9.93 7.42
CA CYS A 184 -4.55 10.17 6.46
C CYS A 184 -3.24 10.39 7.22
N CYS A 185 -2.24 9.55 7.00
CA CYS A 185 -0.89 9.78 7.52
C CYS A 185 -0.16 10.77 6.61
N GLY A 186 -0.37 12.06 6.85
CA GLY A 186 0.53 13.13 6.42
C GLY A 186 1.40 13.58 7.61
N PHE A 187 2.62 14.06 7.35
CA PHE A 187 3.46 14.67 8.39
C PHE A 187 2.65 15.70 9.19
N SER A 188 2.60 15.49 10.51
CA SER A 188 1.88 16.24 11.56
C SER A 188 0.37 16.01 11.70
N SER A 189 -0.02 15.34 12.80
CA SER A 189 -1.06 15.87 13.70
C SER A 189 -1.00 15.12 15.04
N LEU A 190 -0.50 15.83 16.07
CA LEU A 190 -0.75 15.51 17.48
C LEU A 190 -2.28 15.54 17.75
N PRO A 191 -2.78 14.74 18.70
CA PRO A 191 -4.21 14.71 19.01
C PRO A 191 -4.61 15.97 19.80
N LEU A 192 -5.36 16.88 19.18
CA LEU A 192 -6.17 17.86 19.90
C LEU A 192 -7.52 17.22 20.22
N GLY A 193 -7.71 16.89 21.50
CA GLY A 193 -9.00 16.45 22.01
C GLY A 193 -9.97 17.63 22.13
N ILE A 194 -11.15 17.50 21.53
CA ILE A 194 -12.29 18.36 21.81
C ILE A 194 -13.37 17.45 22.41
N LYS A 195 -13.65 17.68 23.70
CA LYS A 195 -14.82 17.13 24.38
C LYS A 195 -16.01 18.02 24.04
N GLU A 196 -17.04 17.48 23.41
CA GLU A 196 -18.37 18.11 23.35
C GLU A 196 -19.08 17.91 24.70
N ASN A 197 -19.33 19.01 25.41
CA ASN A 197 -20.28 19.03 26.50
C ASN A 197 -21.70 19.07 25.92
N ARG A 198 -22.55 18.15 26.40
CA ARG A 198 -24.00 18.23 26.24
C ARG A 198 -24.56 19.23 27.25
N GLU A 199 -25.38 20.15 26.77
CA GLU A 199 -26.60 20.62 27.42
C GLU A 199 -27.71 20.69 26.37
#